data_AF-A0AAW5I8C4-F1
#
_entry.id   AF-A0AAW5I8C4-F1
#
_cell.length_a   1.000
_cell.length_b   1.000
_cell.length_c   1.000
_cell.angle_alpha   90.00
_cell.angle_beta   90.00
_cell.angle_gamma   90.00
#
_symmetry.space_group_name_H-M   'P 1'
#
loop_
_entity.id
_entity.type
_entity.pdbx_description
1 polymer ?
#
loop_
_entity_poly.entity_id
_entity_poly.type
_entity_poly.pdbx_seq_one_letter_code
_entity_poly.pdbx_strand_id
1 'polypeptide(L)'
;MRRDIQVNTQIGDMVLTDSNSVSTYPFEWLYERDSNIYGCVTLPAYFERSNLEYGVKINIPYIPMYKTIKLKFVQDYGDGNTRTFINTSDNSEYFDVHSKLYNLDEKALKASELILIDEENYILQLVGNKLLLWSSKTSDAKNINANIQNRNLLLKCLPSNSYRYPISGVGLIRYLHANISNTDLADVLQSEFEAENVKVLNASFDSDTGNLDLDLDFSKVDADV
;
A
#
# COMPACT_ATOMS: atom_id res chain seq x y z
N MET A 1 -0.72 23.54 -4.79
CA MET A 1 0.40 22.93 -4.01
C MET A 1 1.08 21.77 -4.74
N ARG A 2 2.42 21.79 -4.88
CA ARG A 2 3.23 20.71 -5.51
C ARG A 2 3.30 19.46 -4.62
N ARG A 3 3.20 18.28 -5.21
CA ARG A 3 3.39 16.98 -4.54
C ARG A 3 4.63 16.27 -5.08
N ASP A 4 5.36 15.62 -4.20
CA ASP A 4 6.52 14.78 -4.53
C ASP A 4 6.33 13.36 -3.98
N ILE A 5 7.05 12.39 -4.54
CA ILE A 5 7.09 11.02 -4.04
C ILE A 5 7.77 11.02 -2.66
N GLN A 6 7.10 10.43 -1.68
CA GLN A 6 7.64 10.31 -0.34
C GLN A 6 8.83 9.34 -0.33
N VAL A 7 9.96 9.83 0.14
CA VAL A 7 11.12 8.98 0.47
C VAL A 7 11.25 8.91 1.98
N ASN A 8 11.34 7.70 2.51
CA ASN A 8 11.68 7.48 3.90
C ASN A 8 13.15 7.87 4.11
N THR A 9 13.38 9.01 4.76
CA THR A 9 14.72 9.56 4.96
C THR A 9 15.58 8.80 5.98
N GLN A 10 15.04 7.81 6.69
CA GLN A 10 15.81 6.92 7.56
C GLN A 10 16.38 5.73 6.79
N ILE A 11 15.58 5.13 5.90
CA ILE A 11 15.94 3.91 5.16
C ILE A 11 16.51 4.26 3.77
N GLY A 12 16.19 5.44 3.24
CA GLY A 12 16.60 5.88 1.90
C GLY A 12 15.75 5.31 0.76
N ASP A 13 14.57 4.76 1.08
CA ASP A 13 13.70 4.09 0.11
C ASP A 13 12.33 4.79 -0.04
N MET A 14 11.65 4.55 -1.15
CA MET A 14 10.32 5.09 -1.43
C MET A 14 9.28 4.47 -0.50
N VAL A 15 8.33 5.29 -0.04
CA VAL A 15 7.18 4.80 0.72
C VAL A 15 6.11 4.34 -0.26
N LEU A 16 5.82 3.04 -0.26
CA LEU A 16 4.74 2.46 -1.03
C LEU A 16 3.46 2.42 -0.19
N THR A 17 2.33 2.67 -0.83
CA THR A 17 1.00 2.50 -0.24
C THR A 17 0.17 1.55 -1.08
N ASP A 18 -0.65 0.75 -0.40
CA ASP A 18 -1.70 -0.02 -1.07
C ASP A 18 -2.78 0.96 -1.55
N SER A 19 -2.97 1.04 -2.86
CA SER A 19 -3.96 1.90 -3.50
C SER A 19 -5.29 1.19 -3.76
N ASN A 20 -5.41 -0.08 -3.38
CA ASN A 20 -6.56 -0.88 -3.72
C ASN A 20 -7.78 -0.52 -2.84
N SER A 21 -8.86 -0.06 -3.49
CA SER A 21 -10.11 0.34 -2.82
C SER A 21 -11.20 -0.74 -2.86
N VAL A 22 -10.90 -1.96 -3.30
CA VAL A 22 -11.90 -3.02 -3.49
C VAL A 22 -12.41 -3.56 -2.15
N SER A 23 -13.72 -3.73 -2.03
CA SER A 23 -14.37 -4.30 -0.85
C SER A 23 -13.92 -5.73 -0.57
N THR A 24 -13.68 -6.03 0.71
CA THR A 24 -13.26 -7.36 1.16
C THR A 24 -14.47 -8.20 1.54
N TYR A 25 -14.52 -9.45 1.06
CA TYR A 25 -15.61 -10.37 1.32
C TYR A 25 -15.11 -11.66 1.98
N PRO A 26 -15.96 -12.29 2.82
CA PRO A 26 -15.60 -13.51 3.51
C PRO A 26 -15.48 -14.69 2.55
N PHE A 27 -14.53 -15.56 2.86
CA PHE A 27 -14.23 -16.77 2.11
C PHE A 27 -14.13 -17.96 3.06
N GLU A 28 -14.66 -19.10 2.62
CA GLU A 28 -14.60 -20.36 3.35
C GLU A 28 -14.27 -21.53 2.42
N TRP A 29 -13.36 -22.39 2.85
CA TRP A 29 -13.15 -23.69 2.22
C TRP A 29 -14.31 -24.63 2.57
N LEU A 30 -14.87 -25.33 1.58
CA LEU A 30 -16.03 -26.20 1.76
C LEU A 30 -15.63 -27.67 1.90
N TYR A 31 -15.10 -28.25 0.83
CA TYR A 31 -14.73 -29.65 0.77
C TYR A 31 -13.73 -29.90 -0.37
N GLU A 32 -13.12 -31.06 -0.33
CA GLU A 32 -12.17 -31.55 -1.32
C GLU A 32 -12.78 -32.75 -2.04
N ARG A 33 -12.61 -32.82 -3.37
CA ARG A 33 -13.03 -33.99 -4.14
C ARG A 33 -12.15 -34.20 -5.36
N ASP A 34 -11.73 -35.45 -5.56
CA ASP A 34 -10.93 -35.88 -6.72
C ASP A 34 -9.65 -35.07 -6.91
N SER A 35 -9.58 -34.24 -7.95
CA SER A 35 -8.44 -33.36 -8.25
C SER A 35 -8.69 -31.89 -7.87
N ASN A 36 -9.84 -31.58 -7.26
CA ASN A 36 -10.27 -30.22 -6.98
C ASN A 36 -10.47 -29.96 -5.47
N ILE A 37 -10.28 -28.70 -5.08
CA ILE A 37 -10.71 -28.17 -3.79
C ILE A 37 -11.76 -27.08 -4.03
N TYR A 38 -12.82 -27.09 -3.22
CA TYR A 38 -13.97 -26.23 -3.39
C TYR A 38 -14.03 -25.17 -2.30
N GLY A 39 -14.20 -23.92 -2.71
CA GLY A 39 -14.37 -22.78 -1.80
C GLY A 39 -15.64 -21.99 -2.10
N CYS A 40 -16.05 -21.18 -1.13
CA CYS A 40 -17.24 -20.34 -1.16
C CYS A 40 -16.85 -18.89 -0.83
N VAL A 41 -17.36 -17.96 -1.62
CA VAL A 41 -17.30 -16.52 -1.31
C VAL A 41 -18.72 -16.03 -1.06
N THR A 42 -18.95 -15.42 0.10
CA THR A 42 -20.27 -14.89 0.46
C THR A 42 -20.33 -13.41 0.12
N LEU A 43 -21.34 -13.04 -0.67
CA LEU A 43 -21.57 -11.70 -1.18
C LEU A 43 -22.90 -11.16 -0.61
N PRO A 44 -23.04 -9.84 -0.44
CA PRO A 44 -24.30 -9.26 0.00
C PRO A 44 -25.38 -9.33 -1.09
N ALA A 45 -26.65 -9.31 -0.69
CA ALA A 45 -27.82 -9.34 -1.58
C ALA A 45 -27.81 -8.32 -2.74
N TYR A 46 -27.26 -7.13 -2.49
CA TYR A 46 -27.19 -6.05 -3.48
C TYR A 46 -26.00 -6.17 -4.44
N PHE A 47 -25.16 -7.20 -4.29
CA PHE A 47 -23.97 -7.36 -5.12
C PHE A 47 -24.34 -7.78 -6.55
N GLU A 48 -24.03 -6.97 -7.55
CA GLU A 48 -24.27 -7.32 -8.95
C GLU A 48 -23.15 -8.18 -9.53
N ARG A 49 -23.50 -9.15 -10.40
CA ARG A 49 -22.51 -10.02 -11.06
C ARG A 49 -21.47 -9.23 -11.88
N SER A 50 -21.87 -8.11 -12.48
CA SER A 50 -21.00 -7.17 -13.19
C SER A 50 -19.84 -6.69 -12.33
N ASN A 51 -20.02 -6.58 -11.00
CA ASN A 51 -18.96 -6.16 -10.09
C ASN A 51 -17.83 -7.19 -9.98
N LEU A 52 -18.07 -8.47 -10.31
CA LEU A 52 -17.01 -9.48 -10.39
C LEU A 52 -16.01 -9.17 -11.52
N GLU A 53 -16.42 -8.45 -12.57
CA GLU A 53 -15.52 -8.07 -13.67
C GLU A 53 -14.52 -6.98 -13.25
N TYR A 54 -14.86 -6.15 -12.25
CA TYR A 54 -13.96 -5.16 -11.66
C TYR A 54 -13.04 -5.75 -10.58
N GLY A 55 -13.47 -6.85 -9.97
CA GLY A 55 -12.71 -7.61 -9.00
C GLY A 55 -13.26 -7.49 -7.57
N VAL A 56 -13.03 -8.54 -6.79
CA VAL A 56 -13.51 -8.71 -5.41
C VAL A 56 -12.33 -9.13 -4.55
N LYS A 57 -12.07 -8.40 -3.47
CA LYS A 57 -11.00 -8.72 -2.54
C LYS A 57 -11.46 -9.81 -1.58
N ILE A 58 -10.65 -10.84 -1.40
CA ILE A 58 -10.91 -11.94 -0.47
C ILE A 58 -9.63 -12.35 0.25
N ASN A 59 -9.79 -12.92 1.44
CA ASN A 59 -8.71 -13.58 2.15
C ASN A 59 -8.88 -15.09 1.98
N ILE A 60 -7.93 -15.75 1.33
CA ILE A 60 -7.95 -17.20 1.13
C ILE A 60 -6.92 -17.82 2.09
N PRO A 61 -7.35 -18.59 3.11
CA PRO A 61 -6.42 -19.33 3.96
C PRO A 61 -5.59 -20.31 3.14
N TYR A 62 -4.27 -20.27 3.33
CA TYR A 62 -3.34 -21.15 2.62
C TYR A 62 -3.56 -22.62 3.00
N ILE A 63 -3.60 -23.48 1.98
CA ILE A 63 -3.64 -24.94 2.14
C ILE A 63 -2.57 -25.56 1.23
N PRO A 64 -1.61 -26.35 1.76
CA PRO A 64 -0.52 -26.95 0.98
C PRO A 64 -0.97 -28.19 0.20
N MET A 65 -1.96 -28.04 -0.69
CA MET A 65 -2.54 -29.12 -1.47
C MET A 65 -2.38 -28.90 -2.97
N TYR A 66 -1.87 -29.91 -3.67
CA TYR A 66 -1.64 -29.86 -5.12
C TYR A 66 -2.91 -30.19 -5.92
N LYS A 67 -3.97 -29.40 -5.70
CA LYS A 67 -5.28 -29.56 -6.33
C LYS A 67 -5.78 -28.24 -6.89
N THR A 68 -6.52 -28.30 -8.00
CA THR A 68 -7.10 -27.12 -8.65
C THR A 68 -8.23 -26.52 -7.82
N ILE A 69 -8.32 -25.20 -7.79
CA ILE A 69 -9.30 -24.48 -6.99
C ILE A 69 -10.56 -24.22 -7.81
N LYS A 70 -11.73 -24.53 -7.25
CA LYS A 70 -13.04 -24.19 -7.80
C LYS A 70 -13.84 -23.40 -6.79
N LEU A 71 -14.36 -22.25 -7.19
CA LEU A 71 -15.08 -21.35 -6.28
C LEU A 71 -16.53 -21.17 -6.70
N LYS A 72 -17.42 -21.05 -5.72
CA LYS A 72 -18.79 -20.59 -5.92
C LYS A 72 -19.02 -19.27 -5.22
N PHE A 73 -19.92 -18.46 -5.76
CA PHE A 73 -20.37 -17.23 -5.13
C PHE A 73 -21.80 -17.39 -4.64
N VAL A 74 -22.02 -17.04 -3.38
CA VAL A 74 -23.31 -17.12 -2.71
C VAL A 74 -23.73 -15.73 -2.29
N GLN A 75 -24.87 -15.27 -2.77
CA GLN A 75 -25.51 -14.06 -2.25
C GLN A 75 -26.35 -14.41 -1.03
N ASP A 76 -26.09 -13.74 0.07
CA ASP A 76 -26.88 -13.83 1.30
C ASP A 76 -27.93 -12.72 1.34
N TYR A 77 -29.22 -13.11 1.38
CA TYR A 77 -30.38 -12.22 1.48
C TYR A 77 -30.89 -12.06 2.91
N GLY A 78 -30.26 -12.71 3.89
CA GLY A 78 -30.76 -12.82 5.24
C GLY A 78 -31.80 -13.93 5.39
N ASP A 79 -32.08 -14.32 6.63
CA ASP A 79 -33.05 -15.35 7.01
C ASP A 79 -32.83 -16.73 6.34
N GLY A 80 -31.57 -17.06 6.04
CA GLY A 80 -31.20 -18.34 5.42
C GLY A 80 -31.48 -18.44 3.91
N ASN A 81 -31.99 -17.37 3.29
CA ASN A 81 -32.21 -17.32 1.85
C ASN A 81 -30.91 -16.98 1.14
N THR A 82 -30.37 -17.95 0.39
CA THR A 82 -29.16 -17.76 -0.39
C THR A 82 -29.43 -18.01 -1.87
N ARG A 83 -28.71 -17.29 -2.74
CA ARG A 83 -28.69 -17.57 -4.19
C ARG A 83 -27.27 -17.77 -4.67
N THR A 84 -27.06 -18.80 -5.49
CA THR A 84 -25.77 -19.10 -6.10
C THR A 84 -25.67 -18.44 -7.47
N PHE A 85 -24.50 -17.89 -7.79
CA PHE A 85 -24.22 -17.49 -9.16
C PHE A 85 -23.92 -18.71 -10.03
N ILE A 86 -24.61 -18.80 -11.16
CA ILE A 86 -24.46 -19.89 -12.12
C ILE A 86 -23.47 -19.46 -13.20
N ASN A 87 -22.50 -20.34 -13.44
CA ASN A 87 -21.58 -20.28 -14.53
C ASN A 87 -22.33 -20.47 -15.85
N THR A 88 -22.20 -19.50 -16.76
CA THR A 88 -22.98 -19.44 -18.00
C THR A 88 -22.47 -20.37 -19.09
N SER A 89 -21.26 -20.92 -19.00
CA SER A 89 -20.74 -21.84 -20.02
C SER A 89 -21.18 -23.27 -19.81
N ASP A 90 -21.27 -23.72 -18.56
CA ASP A 90 -21.48 -25.12 -18.20
C ASP A 90 -22.70 -25.34 -17.28
N ASN A 91 -23.43 -24.27 -16.94
CA ASN A 91 -24.54 -24.26 -15.99
C ASN A 91 -24.17 -24.81 -14.60
N SER A 92 -22.88 -24.83 -14.26
CA SER A 92 -22.43 -25.23 -12.94
C SER A 92 -22.45 -24.06 -11.95
N GLU A 93 -22.42 -24.34 -10.66
CA GLU A 93 -22.31 -23.30 -9.63
C GLU A 93 -20.86 -22.90 -9.36
N TYR A 94 -19.90 -23.55 -10.01
CA TYR A 94 -18.48 -23.43 -9.72
C TYR A 94 -17.73 -22.79 -10.88
N PHE A 95 -16.75 -21.98 -10.54
CA PHE A 95 -15.87 -21.32 -11.47
C PHE A 95 -14.44 -21.80 -11.24
N ASP A 96 -13.75 -22.11 -12.33
CA ASP A 96 -12.34 -22.50 -12.28
C ASP A 96 -11.47 -21.28 -11.99
N VAL A 97 -10.57 -21.42 -11.03
CA VAL A 97 -9.61 -20.37 -10.66
C VAL A 97 -8.32 -20.57 -11.45
N HIS A 98 -7.94 -19.51 -12.13
CA HIS A 98 -6.75 -19.42 -12.94
C HIS A 98 -5.89 -18.25 -12.44
N SER A 99 -4.61 -18.30 -12.74
CA SER A 99 -3.74 -17.14 -12.60
C SER A 99 -2.75 -17.11 -13.76
N LYS A 100 -2.24 -15.92 -14.07
CA LYS A 100 -1.23 -15.70 -15.11
C LYS A 100 0.16 -15.69 -14.49
N LEU A 101 0.50 -16.81 -13.84
CA LEU A 101 1.80 -17.01 -13.20
C LEU A 101 2.87 -17.30 -14.26
N TYR A 102 3.97 -16.56 -14.24
CA TYR A 102 5.14 -16.69 -15.11
C TYR A 102 4.82 -16.55 -16.62
N ASN A 103 5.46 -15.59 -17.30
CA ASN A 103 5.30 -15.33 -18.74
C ASN A 103 3.86 -15.03 -19.20
N LEU A 104 2.96 -14.68 -18.27
CA LEU A 104 1.55 -14.34 -18.53
C LEU A 104 0.69 -15.47 -19.11
N ASP A 105 1.17 -16.72 -19.04
CA ASP A 105 0.38 -17.88 -19.47
C ASP A 105 -0.71 -18.18 -18.45
N GLU A 106 -1.97 -18.22 -18.91
CA GLU A 106 -3.11 -18.55 -18.06
C GLU A 106 -3.12 -20.05 -17.73
N LYS A 107 -2.95 -20.38 -16.44
CA LYS A 107 -2.97 -21.75 -15.94
C LYS A 107 -3.95 -21.89 -14.78
N ALA A 108 -4.55 -23.07 -14.66
CA ALA A 108 -5.40 -23.40 -13.53
C ALA A 108 -4.53 -23.41 -12.26
N LEU A 109 -4.93 -22.62 -11.27
CA LEU A 109 -4.15 -22.41 -10.06
C LEU A 109 -4.37 -23.56 -9.09
N LYS A 110 -3.28 -24.06 -8.50
CA LYS A 110 -3.35 -25.06 -7.43
C LYS A 110 -3.32 -24.40 -6.06
N ALA A 111 -3.99 -24.99 -5.07
CA ALA A 111 -4.05 -24.43 -3.71
C ALA A 111 -2.66 -24.21 -3.10
N SER A 112 -1.71 -25.14 -3.34
CA SER A 112 -0.32 -24.99 -2.92
C SER A 112 0.43 -23.80 -3.55
N GLU A 113 -0.03 -23.31 -4.71
CA GLU A 113 0.59 -22.23 -5.48
C GLU A 113 0.06 -20.84 -5.09
N LEU A 114 -0.94 -20.75 -4.21
CA LEU A 114 -1.49 -19.47 -3.71
C LEU A 114 -0.40 -18.55 -3.16
N ILE A 115 0.55 -19.14 -2.41
CA ILE A 115 1.68 -18.44 -1.79
C ILE A 115 2.61 -17.75 -2.80
N LEU A 116 2.58 -18.15 -4.08
CA LEU A 116 3.37 -17.51 -5.14
C LEU A 116 2.77 -16.16 -5.57
N ILE A 117 1.50 -15.90 -5.25
CA ILE A 117 0.77 -14.67 -5.61
C ILE A 117 0.80 -13.68 -4.44
N ASP A 118 0.33 -14.10 -3.27
CA ASP A 118 0.33 -13.31 -2.04
C ASP A 118 0.26 -14.28 -0.85
N GLU A 119 0.38 -13.78 0.38
CA GLU A 119 0.29 -14.59 1.59
C GLU A 119 -1.16 -14.73 2.08
N GLU A 120 -1.94 -13.65 2.00
CA GLU A 120 -3.26 -13.58 2.63
C GLU A 120 -4.33 -12.94 1.74
N ASN A 121 -4.01 -11.86 1.02
CA ASN A 121 -5.01 -11.02 0.37
C ASN A 121 -4.98 -11.16 -1.15
N TYR A 122 -6.11 -11.53 -1.74
CA TYR A 122 -6.23 -11.77 -3.17
C TYR A 122 -7.40 -11.00 -3.78
N ILE A 123 -7.31 -10.71 -5.08
CA ILE A 123 -8.43 -10.21 -5.88
C ILE A 123 -8.88 -11.33 -6.81
N LEU A 124 -10.17 -11.63 -6.78
CA LEU A 124 -10.84 -12.44 -7.78
C LEU A 124 -11.50 -11.54 -8.81
N GLN A 125 -11.15 -11.74 -10.07
CA GLN A 125 -11.76 -11.06 -11.21
C GLN A 125 -12.38 -12.09 -12.15
N LEU A 126 -13.65 -11.92 -12.50
CA LEU A 126 -14.30 -12.73 -13.51
C LEU A 126 -13.94 -12.19 -14.90
N VAL A 127 -13.19 -12.96 -15.68
CA VAL A 127 -12.86 -12.62 -17.07
C VAL A 127 -13.46 -13.68 -17.98
N GLY A 128 -14.52 -13.27 -18.69
CA GLY A 128 -15.38 -14.20 -19.42
C GLY A 128 -16.08 -15.16 -18.47
N ASN A 129 -15.53 -16.36 -18.34
CA ASN A 129 -16.14 -17.44 -17.57
C ASN A 129 -15.16 -18.16 -16.64
N LYS A 130 -13.98 -17.57 -16.42
CA LYS A 130 -12.97 -18.06 -15.50
C LYS A 130 -12.66 -16.98 -14.48
N LEU A 131 -12.28 -17.41 -13.28
CA LEU A 131 -11.82 -16.49 -12.25
C LEU A 131 -10.32 -16.34 -12.35
N LEU A 132 -9.85 -15.12 -12.57
CA LEU A 132 -8.45 -14.78 -12.46
C LEU A 132 -8.14 -14.32 -11.03
N LEU A 133 -7.12 -14.92 -10.43
CA LEU A 133 -6.63 -14.56 -9.11
C LEU A 133 -5.36 -13.72 -9.21
N TRP A 134 -5.38 -12.58 -8.54
CA TRP A 134 -4.28 -11.62 -8.45
C TRP A 134 -3.95 -11.31 -6.99
N SER A 135 -2.77 -10.76 -6.72
CA SER A 135 -2.48 -10.18 -5.41
C SER A 135 -3.36 -8.96 -5.21
N SER A 136 -3.83 -8.77 -3.97
CA SER A 136 -4.56 -7.56 -3.61
C SER A 136 -3.69 -6.32 -3.53
N LYS A 137 -2.37 -6.48 -3.36
CA LYS A 137 -1.47 -5.36 -3.11
C LYS A 137 -1.16 -4.67 -4.43
N THR A 138 -1.78 -3.53 -4.66
CA THR A 138 -1.34 -2.61 -5.71
C THR A 138 -0.46 -1.58 -5.05
N SER A 139 0.86 -1.81 -5.11
CA SER A 139 1.83 -0.87 -4.57
C SER A 139 1.96 0.32 -5.51
N ASP A 140 1.63 1.50 -4.99
CA ASP A 140 1.89 2.77 -5.65
C ASP A 140 2.78 3.66 -4.78
N ALA A 141 3.51 4.57 -5.40
CA ALA A 141 4.35 5.54 -4.72
C ALA A 141 3.48 6.55 -3.97
N LYS A 142 3.70 6.67 -2.66
CA LYS A 142 2.93 7.62 -1.85
C LYS A 142 3.36 9.04 -2.18
N ASN A 143 2.41 9.84 -2.66
CA ASN A 143 2.63 11.26 -2.93
C ASN A 143 2.27 12.11 -1.71
N ILE A 144 3.19 12.96 -1.27
CA ILE A 144 2.99 13.90 -0.16
C ILE A 144 3.29 15.33 -0.62
N ASN A 145 2.94 16.31 0.20
CA ASN A 145 3.28 17.71 -0.06
C ASN A 145 4.82 17.86 -0.08
N ALA A 146 5.33 18.54 -1.11
CA ALA A 146 6.76 18.70 -1.33
C ALA A 146 7.47 19.32 -0.10
N ASN A 147 6.83 20.25 0.61
CA ASN A 147 7.39 20.93 1.77
C ASN A 147 7.81 19.95 2.89
N ILE A 148 7.03 18.89 3.12
CA ILE A 148 7.36 17.87 4.13
C ILE A 148 8.62 17.11 3.72
N GLN A 149 8.73 16.77 2.43
CA GLN A 149 9.88 16.07 1.88
C GLN A 149 11.13 16.96 1.89
N ASN A 150 11.01 18.22 1.45
CA ASN A 150 12.08 19.22 1.45
C ASN A 150 12.62 19.47 2.85
N ARG A 151 11.73 19.65 3.84
CA ARG A 151 12.10 19.75 5.27
C ARG A 151 12.94 18.56 5.71
N ASN A 152 12.42 17.35 5.51
CA ASN A 152 13.08 16.14 6.01
C ASN A 152 14.45 15.92 5.32
N LEU A 153 14.55 16.31 4.04
CA LEU A 153 15.81 16.29 3.30
C LEU A 153 16.80 17.32 3.85
N LEU A 154 16.38 18.57 4.05
CA LEU A 154 17.22 19.67 4.55
C LEU A 154 17.84 19.35 5.91
N LEU A 155 17.07 18.72 6.80
CA LEU A 155 17.54 18.27 8.11
C LEU A 155 18.62 17.19 8.04
N LYS A 156 18.60 16.36 6.99
CA LYS A 156 19.60 15.29 6.76
C LYS A 156 20.81 15.75 5.96
N CYS A 157 20.64 16.74 5.08
CA CYS A 157 21.71 17.26 4.25
C CYS A 157 22.80 17.91 5.13
N LEU A 158 24.03 17.42 4.97
CA LEU A 158 25.21 18.06 5.53
C LEU A 158 25.69 19.15 4.56
N PRO A 159 25.95 20.38 5.03
CA PRO A 159 26.69 21.36 4.25
C PRO A 159 27.98 20.73 3.71
N SER A 160 28.29 21.02 2.45
CA SER A 160 29.34 20.47 1.58
C SER A 160 29.04 19.16 0.85
N ASN A 161 27.92 18.48 1.15
CA ASN A 161 27.62 17.20 0.50
C ASN A 161 26.98 17.37 -0.89
N SER A 162 26.34 18.51 -1.13
CA SER A 162 25.83 18.87 -2.46
C SER A 162 26.88 19.65 -3.24
N TYR A 163 27.34 19.10 -4.37
CA TYR A 163 28.31 19.76 -5.24
C TYR A 163 27.81 21.11 -5.77
N ARG A 164 26.53 21.19 -6.14
CA ARG A 164 25.93 22.38 -6.74
C ARG A 164 25.52 23.43 -5.70
N TYR A 165 25.15 22.97 -4.50
CA TYR A 165 24.69 23.83 -3.40
C TYR A 165 25.46 23.47 -2.12
N PRO A 166 26.75 23.82 -2.04
CA PRO A 166 27.63 23.35 -0.97
C PRO A 166 27.34 23.98 0.39
N ILE A 167 26.61 25.09 0.44
CA ILE A 167 26.25 25.76 1.69
C ILE A 167 24.92 25.27 2.28
N SER A 168 24.09 24.57 1.50
CA SER A 168 22.73 24.20 1.91
C SER A 168 22.69 22.95 2.80
N GLY A 169 21.80 22.97 3.78
CA GLY A 169 21.55 21.88 4.70
C GLY A 169 21.85 22.24 6.15
N VAL A 170 21.12 21.62 7.08
CA VAL A 170 21.30 21.88 8.52
C VAL A 170 22.42 21.01 9.10
N GLY A 171 22.56 19.78 8.60
CA GLY A 171 23.58 18.86 9.07
C GLY A 171 23.45 18.50 10.55
N LEU A 172 22.24 18.10 11.00
CA LEU A 172 21.92 17.80 12.41
C LEU A 172 22.94 16.89 13.12
N ILE A 173 23.59 15.99 12.38
CA ILE A 173 24.64 15.10 12.89
C ILE A 173 25.82 15.85 13.53
N ARG A 174 26.09 17.09 13.12
CA ARG A 174 27.14 17.94 13.71
C ARG A 174 26.80 18.41 15.11
N TYR A 175 25.51 18.41 15.49
CA TYR A 175 25.02 18.95 16.75
C TYR A 175 24.69 17.85 17.78
N LEU A 176 24.36 16.64 17.34
CA LEU A 176 24.04 15.48 18.19
C LEU A 176 25.12 15.09 19.22
N HIS A 177 26.39 15.43 18.96
CA HIS A 177 27.53 15.11 19.83
C HIS A 177 28.40 16.31 20.16
N ALA A 178 27.91 17.52 19.88
CA ALA A 178 28.68 18.73 20.08
C ALA A 178 28.20 19.47 21.33
N ASN A 179 29.14 20.00 22.11
CA ASN A 179 28.85 20.91 23.22
C ASN A 179 28.59 22.32 22.67
N ILE A 180 27.65 22.44 21.73
CA ILE A 180 27.29 23.69 21.06
C ILE A 180 26.07 24.27 21.78
N SER A 181 26.07 25.58 22.01
CA SER A 181 24.90 26.30 22.53
C SER A 181 23.69 26.06 21.62
N ASN A 182 22.55 25.66 22.21
CA ASN A 182 21.27 25.48 21.50
C ASN A 182 20.90 26.66 20.57
N THR A 183 21.43 27.85 20.87
CA THR A 183 21.31 29.07 20.07
C THR A 183 21.87 28.92 18.65
N ASP A 184 23.04 28.30 18.46
CA ASP A 184 23.68 28.21 17.15
C ASP A 184 22.90 27.28 16.21
N LEU A 185 22.30 26.21 16.75
CA LEU A 185 21.44 25.30 15.99
C LEU A 185 20.12 26.00 15.59
N ALA A 186 19.54 26.78 16.51
CA ALA A 186 18.33 27.53 16.24
C ALA A 186 18.54 28.57 15.12
N ASP A 187 19.68 29.28 15.12
CA ASP A 187 20.01 30.26 14.08
C ASP A 187 20.21 29.61 12.70
N VAL A 188 20.86 28.43 12.66
CA VAL A 188 21.04 27.66 11.41
C VAL A 188 19.70 27.11 10.91
N LEU A 189 18.85 26.59 11.79
CA LEU A 189 17.49 26.17 11.43
C LEU A 189 16.69 27.35 10.87
N GLN A 190 16.68 28.50 11.56
CA GLN A 190 15.93 29.66 11.12
C GLN A 190 16.39 30.13 9.74
N SER A 191 17.70 30.28 9.52
CA SER A 191 18.24 30.77 8.25
C SER A 191 18.01 29.83 7.07
N GLU A 192 18.21 28.52 7.24
CA GLU A 192 17.99 27.53 6.18
C GLU A 192 16.50 27.36 5.84
N PHE A 193 15.59 27.40 6.82
CA PHE A 193 14.14 27.35 6.56
C PHE A 193 13.60 28.65 5.98
N GLU A 194 14.10 29.83 6.41
CA GLU A 194 13.72 31.12 5.84
C GLU A 194 14.15 31.26 4.37
N ALA A 195 15.29 30.68 3.99
CA ALA A 195 15.72 30.61 2.59
C ALA A 195 14.72 29.86 1.68
N GLU A 196 13.96 28.93 2.25
CA GLU A 196 12.87 28.18 1.61
C GLU A 196 11.48 28.81 1.86
N ASN A 197 11.41 30.05 2.39
CA ASN A 197 10.18 30.75 2.78
C ASN A 197 9.33 30.04 3.86
N VAL A 198 9.92 29.10 4.62
CA VAL A 198 9.28 28.41 5.75
C VAL A 198 9.70 29.10 7.05
N LYS A 199 8.74 29.45 7.91
CA LYS A 199 9.05 30.07 9.20
C LYS A 199 9.08 29.01 10.31
N VAL A 200 10.16 28.94 11.08
CA VAL A 200 10.21 28.12 12.30
C VAL A 200 9.49 28.88 13.43
N LEU A 201 8.47 28.26 14.03
CA LEU A 201 7.73 28.82 15.16
C LEU A 201 8.36 28.40 16.48
N ASN A 202 8.69 27.11 16.59
CA ASN A 202 9.33 26.54 17.76
C ASN A 202 10.26 25.39 17.34
N ALA A 203 11.37 25.24 18.04
CA ALA A 203 12.31 24.14 17.84
C ALA A 203 12.82 23.68 19.21
N SER A 204 12.59 22.42 19.56
CA SER A 204 13.14 21.83 20.78
C SER A 204 13.94 20.58 20.44
N PHE A 205 15.19 20.57 20.87
CA PHE A 205 16.10 19.43 20.73
C PHE A 205 16.29 18.77 22.09
N ASP A 206 15.98 17.48 22.16
CA ASP A 206 16.28 16.65 23.32
C ASP A 206 17.64 15.98 23.11
N SER A 207 18.64 16.42 23.89
CA SER A 207 20.01 15.90 23.85
C SER A 207 20.14 14.46 24.34
N ASP A 208 19.23 13.99 25.20
CA ASP A 208 19.30 12.66 25.79
C ASP A 208 18.68 11.60 24.86
N THR A 209 17.59 11.95 24.16
CA THR A 209 16.93 11.07 23.19
C THR A 209 17.38 11.29 21.75
N GLY A 210 18.06 12.42 21.46
CA GLY A 210 18.44 12.84 20.11
C GLY A 210 17.27 13.24 19.22
N ASN A 211 16.09 13.45 19.80
CA ASN A 211 14.89 13.84 19.07
C ASN A 211 14.83 15.36 18.89
N LEU A 212 14.38 15.79 17.70
CA LEU A 212 14.18 17.18 17.36
C LEU A 212 12.69 17.39 17.01
N ASP A 213 12.00 18.17 17.82
CA ASP A 213 10.65 18.62 17.54
C ASP A 213 10.69 20.01 16.89
N LEU A 214 10.05 20.13 15.73
CA LEU A 214 9.98 21.36 14.94
C LEU A 214 8.53 21.71 14.65
N ASP A 215 8.13 22.90 15.07
CA ASP A 215 6.88 23.54 14.68
C ASP A 215 7.16 24.57 13.58
N LEU A 216 6.55 24.38 12.42
CA LEU A 216 6.85 25.11 11.18
C LEU A 216 5.56 25.68 10.57
N ASP A 217 5.62 26.93 10.14
CA ASP A 217 4.56 27.60 9.40
C ASP A 217 4.86 27.58 7.90
N PHE A 218 4.02 26.87 7.16
CA PHE A 218 4.09 26.73 5.70
C PHE A 218 3.16 27.69 4.94
N SER A 219 2.44 28.58 5.65
CA SER A 219 1.40 29.44 5.07
C SER A 219 1.85 30.26 3.86
N LYS A 220 3.10 30.73 3.85
CA LYS A 220 3.68 31.49 2.73
C LYS A 220 4.00 30.62 1.52
N VAL A 221 4.60 29.44 1.75
CA VAL A 221 4.98 28.51 0.67
C VAL A 221 3.75 27.91 0.00
N ASP A 222 2.68 27.70 0.77
CA ASP A 222 1.43 27.14 0.30
C ASP A 222 0.50 28.16 -0.36
N ALA A 223 0.72 29.46 -0.13
CA ALA A 223 -0.03 30.55 -0.76
C ALA A 223 0.39 30.81 -2.22
N ASP A 224 1.64 30.49 -2.57
CA ASP A 224 2.20 30.70 -3.91
C ASP A 224 1.92 29.55 -4.90
N VAL A 225 0.97 28.64 -4.60
CA VAL A 225 0.62 27.51 -5.48
C VAL A 225 -0.87 27.29 -5.72
#